data_AF-A0A7R9CZG7-F1
#
_entry.id   AF-A0A7R9CZG7-F1
#
_cell.length_a   1.000
_cell.length_b   1.000
_cell.length_c   1.000
_cell.angle_alpha   90.00
_cell.angle_beta   90.00
_cell.angle_gamma   90.00
#
_symmetry.space_group_name_H-M   'P 1'
#
loop_
_entity.id
_entity.type
_entity.pdbx_description
1 polymer ?
#
loop_
_entity_poly.entity_id
_entity_poly.type
_entity_poly.pdbx_seq_one_letter_code
_entity_poly.pdbx_strand_id
1 'polypeptide(L)'
;KGMARFFENVMQAILRHVNFDIVKCILIASPGFVRDQFFEYMFQQAVKTDNKILLENKGKFMLIHASSGFKHSLREVLTDPAVVAKMADTKAASETEPDKAFYGPKHVEKASEAQAIETLLISDNLFRIQDVKLRKRYVTLVDSVREFGGDVKIFSSMHVSGEQLDQLTGVAAILRFPMPELEEDDEESDEENGK
;
A
#
# COMPACT_ATOMS: atom_id res chain seq x y z
N LYS A 1 8.81 -26.03 24.04
CA LYS A 1 8.59 -24.93 25.02
C LYS A 1 8.78 -23.53 24.42
N GLY A 2 9.72 -23.31 23.49
CA GLY A 2 9.91 -22.00 22.85
C GLY A 2 8.71 -21.48 22.03
N MET A 3 8.13 -22.33 21.19
CA MET A 3 6.98 -21.95 20.33
C MET A 3 5.75 -21.50 21.11
N ALA A 4 5.40 -22.20 22.20
CA ALA A 4 4.27 -21.81 23.04
C ALA A 4 4.46 -20.43 23.67
N ARG A 5 5.68 -20.13 24.16
CA ARG A 5 6.01 -18.81 24.71
C ARG A 5 5.98 -17.72 23.63
N PHE A 6 6.42 -18.05 22.42
CA PHE A 6 6.32 -17.15 21.27
C PHE A 6 4.86 -16.82 20.94
N PHE A 7 3.99 -17.83 20.83
CA PHE A 7 2.56 -17.63 20.58
C PHE A 7 1.88 -16.84 21.70
N GLU A 8 2.22 -17.10 22.96
CA GLU A 8 1.72 -16.32 24.10
C GLU A 8 2.12 -14.84 24.01
N ASN A 9 3.38 -14.55 23.69
CA ASN A 9 3.85 -13.18 23.51
C ASN A 9 3.13 -12.46 22.36
N VAL A 10 2.91 -13.15 21.23
CA VAL A 10 2.18 -12.59 20.08
C VAL A 10 0.72 -12.33 20.43
N MET A 11 0.05 -13.27 21.11
CA MET A 11 -1.32 -13.10 21.58
C MET A 11 -1.46 -11.89 22.52
N GLN A 12 -0.53 -11.73 23.47
CA GLN A 12 -0.52 -10.56 24.36
C GLN A 12 -0.28 -9.25 23.60
N ALA A 13 0.59 -9.25 22.59
CA ALA A 13 0.83 -8.07 21.76
C ALA A 13 -0.43 -7.66 20.98
N ILE A 14 -1.17 -8.63 20.42
CA ILE A 14 -2.45 -8.37 19.74
C ILE A 14 -3.44 -7.73 20.71
N LEU A 15 -3.65 -8.32 21.88
CA LEU A 15 -4.59 -7.78 22.87
C LEU A 15 -4.23 -6.37 23.36
N ARG A 16 -2.95 -6.01 23.36
CA ARG A 16 -2.46 -4.71 23.84
C ARG A 16 -2.51 -3.61 22.78
N HIS A 17 -2.27 -3.95 21.52
CA HIS A 17 -2.11 -2.97 20.45
C HIS A 17 -3.30 -2.91 19.48
N VAL A 18 -4.11 -3.97 19.41
CA VAL A 18 -5.22 -4.06 18.45
C VAL A 18 -6.53 -3.79 19.17
N ASN A 19 -7.20 -2.71 18.77
CA ASN A 19 -8.58 -2.46 19.18
C ASN A 19 -9.54 -3.14 18.18
N PHE A 20 -10.19 -4.21 18.62
CA PHE A 20 -11.09 -5.03 17.79
C PHE A 20 -12.35 -4.29 17.34
N ASP A 21 -12.75 -3.20 18.00
CA ASP A 21 -13.94 -2.42 17.62
C ASP A 21 -13.68 -1.56 16.38
N ILE A 22 -12.43 -1.10 16.21
CA ILE A 22 -12.00 -0.24 15.09
C ILE A 22 -11.60 -1.09 13.88
N VAL A 23 -11.00 -2.26 14.12
CA VAL A 23 -10.41 -3.09 13.08
C VAL A 23 -11.49 -3.95 12.40
N LYS A 24 -11.62 -3.79 11.08
CA LYS A 24 -12.56 -4.58 10.25
C LYS A 24 -12.12 -6.03 10.06
N CYS A 25 -10.81 -6.27 9.87
CA CYS A 25 -10.25 -7.59 9.59
C CYS A 25 -8.83 -7.70 10.16
N ILE A 26 -8.47 -8.87 10.68
CA ILE A 26 -7.14 -9.18 11.22
C ILE A 26 -6.51 -10.27 10.37
N LEU A 27 -5.39 -9.96 9.74
CA LEU A 27 -4.66 -10.87 8.86
C LEU A 27 -3.58 -11.59 9.67
N ILE A 28 -3.58 -12.92 9.64
CA ILE A 28 -2.53 -13.78 10.19
C ILE A 28 -1.86 -14.46 9.01
N ALA A 29 -0.61 -14.09 8.76
CA ALA A 29 0.17 -14.61 7.64
C ALA A 29 1.47 -15.26 8.11
N SER A 30 1.82 -16.39 7.50
CA SER A 30 3.09 -17.07 7.76
C SER A 30 3.48 -17.95 6.57
N PRO A 31 4.78 -18.24 6.40
CA PRO A 31 5.21 -19.35 5.56
C PRO A 31 4.83 -20.68 6.21
N GLY A 32 4.18 -21.56 5.44
CA GLY A 32 3.74 -22.88 5.92
C GLY A 32 2.61 -22.83 6.95
N PHE A 33 2.64 -23.78 7.91
CA PHE A 33 1.52 -24.09 8.81
C PHE A 33 1.52 -23.32 10.13
N VAL A 34 2.44 -22.36 10.32
CA VAL A 34 2.59 -21.65 11.61
C VAL A 34 1.36 -20.80 11.93
N ARG A 35 0.73 -20.18 10.93
CA ARG A 35 -0.53 -19.43 11.06
C ARG A 35 -1.65 -20.29 11.60
N ASP A 36 -1.77 -21.53 11.13
CA ASP A 36 -2.84 -22.46 11.50
C ASP A 36 -2.64 -22.92 12.94
N GLN A 37 -1.41 -23.28 13.30
CA GLN A 37 -1.03 -23.62 14.67
C GLN A 37 -1.23 -22.46 15.65
N PHE A 38 -0.86 -21.24 15.26
CA PHE A 38 -1.07 -20.05 16.08
C PHE A 38 -2.56 -19.74 16.27
N PHE A 39 -3.35 -19.84 15.20
CA PHE A 39 -4.79 -19.61 15.24
C PHE A 39 -5.47 -20.59 16.19
N GLU A 40 -5.17 -21.89 16.07
CA GLU A 40 -5.68 -22.90 16.99
C GLU A 40 -5.26 -22.62 18.43
N TYR A 41 -3.97 -22.33 18.67
CA TYR A 41 -3.45 -22.02 20.00
C TYR A 41 -4.15 -20.81 20.62
N MET A 42 -4.32 -19.73 19.87
CA MET A 42 -4.95 -18.49 20.32
C MET A 42 -6.40 -18.73 20.75
N PHE A 43 -7.19 -19.47 19.96
CA PHE A 43 -8.58 -19.76 20.31
C PHE A 43 -8.71 -20.78 21.44
N GLN A 44 -7.85 -21.79 21.50
CA GLN A 44 -7.80 -22.70 22.66
C GLN A 44 -7.49 -21.95 23.95
N GLN A 45 -6.57 -20.99 23.90
CA GLN A 45 -6.22 -20.17 25.06
C GLN A 45 -7.33 -19.17 25.40
N ALA A 46 -8.01 -18.60 24.40
CA ALA A 46 -9.18 -17.73 24.60
C ALA A 46 -10.32 -18.46 25.32
N VAL A 47 -10.59 -19.73 24.97
CA VAL A 47 -11.59 -20.56 25.67
C VAL A 47 -11.15 -20.86 27.12
N LYS A 48 -9.87 -21.17 27.36
CA LYS A 48 -9.36 -21.43 28.73
C LYS A 48 -9.41 -20.20 29.63
N THR A 49 -9.24 -19.02 29.07
CA THR A 49 -9.22 -17.73 29.80
C THR A 49 -10.57 -17.01 29.78
N ASP A 50 -11.60 -17.62 29.16
CA ASP A 50 -12.93 -17.03 28.93
C ASP A 50 -12.89 -15.62 28.33
N ASN A 51 -11.97 -15.42 27.37
CA ASN A 51 -11.75 -14.11 26.76
C ASN A 51 -12.77 -13.84 25.64
N LYS A 52 -13.88 -13.20 26.01
CA LYS A 52 -14.99 -12.87 25.10
C LYS A 52 -14.58 -12.06 23.88
N ILE A 53 -13.61 -11.15 24.02
CA ILE A 53 -13.16 -10.26 22.94
C ILE A 53 -12.65 -11.09 21.75
N LEU A 54 -11.81 -12.09 22.01
CA LEU A 54 -11.27 -12.95 20.94
C LEU A 54 -12.37 -13.86 20.36
N LEU A 55 -13.23 -14.42 21.21
CA LEU A 55 -14.28 -15.35 20.79
C LEU A 55 -15.34 -14.69 19.90
N GLU A 56 -15.77 -13.48 20.25
CA GLU A 56 -16.74 -12.69 19.48
C GLU A 56 -16.16 -12.22 18.14
N ASN A 57 -14.87 -11.87 18.13
CA ASN A 57 -14.18 -11.40 16.93
C ASN A 57 -13.56 -12.53 16.09
N LYS A 58 -13.91 -13.79 16.34
CA LYS A 58 -13.36 -14.95 15.60
C LYS A 58 -13.53 -14.83 14.08
N GLY A 59 -14.68 -14.31 13.62
CA GLY A 59 -14.96 -14.12 12.20
C GLY A 59 -14.13 -13.04 11.51
N LYS A 60 -13.45 -12.17 12.26
CA LYS A 60 -12.58 -11.11 11.72
C LYS A 60 -11.18 -11.60 11.38
N PHE A 61 -10.77 -12.77 11.89
CA PHE A 61 -9.45 -13.32 11.63
C PHE A 61 -9.40 -14.04 10.29
N MET A 62 -8.33 -13.80 9.53
CA MET A 62 -8.07 -14.46 8.26
C MET A 62 -6.67 -15.05 8.21
N LEU A 63 -6.59 -16.27 7.69
CA LEU A 63 -5.34 -17.01 7.50
C LEU A 63 -4.89 -16.83 6.06
N ILE A 64 -3.72 -16.25 5.85
CA ILE A 64 -3.18 -15.97 4.51
C ILE A 64 -1.78 -16.54 4.38
N HIS A 65 -1.39 -16.86 3.15
CA HIS A 65 -0.05 -17.33 2.87
C HIS A 65 0.89 -16.13 2.76
N ALA A 66 2.07 -16.25 3.36
CA ALA A 66 3.15 -15.30 3.15
C ALA A 66 4.43 -16.07 2.86
N SER A 67 5.19 -15.65 1.87
CA SER A 67 6.52 -16.19 1.58
C SER A 67 7.49 -16.04 2.75
N SER A 68 7.30 -15.03 3.61
CA SER A 68 8.18 -14.74 4.74
C SER A 68 7.47 -14.02 5.90
N GLY A 69 8.07 -13.99 7.09
CA GLY A 69 7.55 -13.31 8.28
C GLY A 69 8.00 -11.85 8.46
N PHE A 70 8.66 -11.26 7.44
CA PHE A 70 9.16 -9.88 7.49
C PHE A 70 8.17 -8.88 6.87
N LYS A 71 8.45 -7.58 7.06
CA LYS A 71 7.57 -6.48 6.61
C LYS A 71 7.26 -6.50 5.11
N HIS A 72 8.20 -6.93 4.26
CA HIS A 72 7.99 -6.97 2.81
C HIS A 72 6.87 -7.94 2.40
N SER A 73 6.66 -9.02 3.15
CA SER A 73 5.61 -10.00 2.86
C SER A 73 4.20 -9.47 3.07
N LEU A 74 4.04 -8.36 3.80
CA LEU A 74 2.74 -7.70 3.94
C LEU A 74 2.18 -7.30 2.57
N ARG A 75 3.05 -6.99 1.59
CA ARG A 75 2.64 -6.68 0.22
C ARG A 75 1.98 -7.88 -0.47
N GLU A 76 2.62 -9.04 -0.39
CA GLU A 76 2.10 -10.29 -0.96
C GLU A 76 0.72 -10.59 -0.37
N VAL A 77 0.61 -10.51 0.95
CA VAL A 77 -0.64 -10.78 1.70
C VAL A 77 -1.77 -9.83 1.31
N LEU A 78 -1.47 -8.54 1.11
CA LEU A 78 -2.47 -7.54 0.74
C LEU A 78 -2.93 -7.64 -0.72
N THR A 79 -2.12 -8.26 -1.59
CA THR A 79 -2.43 -8.47 -3.01
C THR A 79 -3.21 -9.78 -3.22
N ASP A 80 -3.28 -10.64 -2.20
CA ASP A 80 -4.00 -11.92 -2.28
C ASP A 80 -5.50 -11.68 -2.58
N PRO A 81 -6.07 -12.32 -3.61
CA PRO A 81 -7.47 -12.17 -4.01
C PRO A 81 -8.46 -12.37 -2.85
N ALA A 82 -8.14 -13.24 -1.88
CA ALA A 82 -8.99 -13.50 -0.72
C ALA A 82 -9.07 -12.29 0.22
N VAL A 83 -8.00 -11.51 0.30
CA VAL A 83 -7.93 -10.28 1.10
C VAL A 83 -8.55 -9.12 0.33
N VAL A 84 -8.24 -9.00 -0.97
CA VAL A 84 -8.79 -7.99 -1.87
C VAL A 84 -10.32 -8.07 -1.91
N ALA A 85 -10.91 -9.26 -1.98
CA ALA A 85 -12.37 -9.43 -1.98
C ALA A 85 -13.07 -8.89 -0.72
N LYS A 86 -12.43 -8.96 0.46
CA LYS A 86 -12.93 -8.36 1.70
C LYS A 86 -12.53 -6.90 1.89
N MET A 87 -11.45 -6.46 1.24
CA MET A 87 -11.01 -5.06 1.21
C MET A 87 -11.65 -4.24 0.09
N ALA A 88 -12.36 -4.89 -0.85
CA ALA A 88 -12.94 -4.31 -2.08
C ALA A 88 -13.96 -3.19 -1.83
N ASP A 89 -14.39 -2.97 -0.59
CA ASP A 89 -15.08 -1.73 -0.19
C ASP A 89 -14.17 -0.49 -0.13
N THR A 90 -12.89 -0.63 -0.51
CA THR A 90 -11.90 0.47 -0.54
C THR A 90 -11.22 0.54 -1.92
N LYS A 91 -11.95 1.06 -2.93
CA LYS A 91 -11.52 1.75 -4.18
C LYS A 91 -10.04 1.69 -4.64
N ALA A 92 -9.38 0.54 -4.67
CA ALA A 92 -7.94 0.45 -5.01
C ALA A 92 -7.57 -0.75 -5.89
N ALA A 93 -8.53 -1.32 -6.62
CA ALA A 93 -8.27 -2.32 -7.63
C ALA A 93 -8.76 -1.80 -8.99
N SER A 94 -8.10 -0.76 -9.51
CA SER A 94 -8.16 -0.43 -10.93
C SER A 94 -6.92 -1.05 -11.56
N GLU A 95 -7.11 -2.17 -12.26
CA GLU A 95 -6.13 -2.75 -13.17
C GLU A 95 -5.75 -1.66 -14.19
N THR A 96 -4.56 -1.08 -14.05
CA THR A 96 -4.05 -0.08 -14.98
C THR A 96 -3.36 -0.78 -16.14
N GLU A 97 -3.82 -0.49 -17.35
CA GLU A 97 -3.08 -0.77 -18.59
C GLU A 97 -1.70 -0.09 -18.52
N PRO A 98 -0.61 -0.79 -18.88
CA PRO A 98 0.76 -0.30 -18.71
C PRO A 98 1.02 1.01 -19.48
N ASP A 99 0.39 1.19 -20.63
CA ASP A 99 0.59 2.34 -21.54
C ASP A 99 -0.07 3.66 -21.05
N LYS A 100 -0.65 3.66 -19.84
CA LYS A 100 -1.33 4.82 -19.25
C LYS A 100 -0.70 5.30 -17.95
N ALA A 101 0.40 4.69 -17.49
CA ALA A 101 1.03 5.03 -16.23
C ALA A 101 2.42 5.63 -16.45
N PHE A 102 2.58 6.92 -16.12
CA PHE A 102 3.86 7.63 -16.20
C PHE A 102 4.38 7.96 -14.80
N TYR A 103 5.69 7.88 -14.61
CA TYR A 103 6.37 8.27 -13.37
C TYR A 103 7.38 9.38 -13.65
N GLY A 104 7.76 10.10 -12.60
CA GLY A 104 8.75 11.18 -12.70
C GLY A 104 8.12 12.58 -12.80
N PRO A 105 8.77 13.59 -12.21
CA PRO A 105 8.21 14.94 -12.14
C PRO A 105 8.04 15.59 -13.50
N LYS A 106 8.92 15.31 -14.48
CA LYS A 106 8.83 15.88 -15.84
C LYS A 106 7.60 15.34 -16.59
N HIS A 107 7.44 14.02 -16.64
CA HIS A 107 6.32 13.39 -17.35
C HIS A 107 4.98 13.73 -16.72
N VAL A 108 4.92 13.73 -15.38
CA VAL A 108 3.68 14.08 -14.66
C VAL A 108 3.30 15.55 -14.87
N GLU A 109 4.26 16.45 -14.99
CA GLU A 109 3.96 17.85 -15.29
C GLU A 109 3.44 18.05 -16.72
N LYS A 110 4.11 17.46 -17.71
CA LYS A 110 3.62 17.47 -19.11
C LYS A 110 2.20 16.87 -19.21
N ALA A 111 1.96 15.76 -18.51
CA ALA A 111 0.64 15.15 -18.43
C ALA A 111 -0.41 16.05 -17.74
N SER A 112 0.00 16.82 -16.73
CA SER A 112 -0.88 17.79 -16.07
C SER A 112 -1.19 18.97 -16.99
N GLU A 113 -0.22 19.45 -17.77
CA GLU A 113 -0.42 20.52 -18.76
C GLU A 113 -1.39 20.09 -19.87
N ALA A 114 -1.30 18.83 -20.30
CA ALA A 114 -2.23 18.23 -21.25
C ALA A 114 -3.59 17.83 -20.65
N GLN A 115 -3.80 18.05 -19.35
CA GLN A 115 -5.02 17.67 -18.61
C GLN A 115 -5.36 16.18 -18.75
N ALA A 116 -4.34 15.34 -18.96
CA ALA A 116 -4.49 13.92 -19.23
C ALA A 116 -4.61 13.09 -17.94
N ILE A 117 -4.34 13.67 -16.76
CA ILE A 117 -4.28 12.94 -15.50
C ILE A 117 -5.68 12.51 -15.03
N GLU A 118 -5.86 11.20 -14.84
CA GLU A 118 -7.00 10.61 -14.15
C GLU A 118 -6.73 10.51 -12.65
N THR A 119 -5.62 9.89 -12.26
CA THR A 119 -5.24 9.68 -10.86
C THR A 119 -3.78 10.05 -10.65
N LEU A 120 -3.52 11.02 -9.76
CA LEU A 120 -2.19 11.38 -9.30
C LEU A 120 -1.82 10.60 -8.04
N LEU A 121 -0.66 9.95 -8.05
CA LEU A 121 -0.07 9.21 -6.94
C LEU A 121 1.13 10.02 -6.45
N ILE A 122 1.09 10.48 -5.19
CA ILE A 122 2.17 11.32 -4.63
C ILE A 122 2.57 10.86 -3.23
N SER A 123 3.87 10.82 -2.95
CA SER A 123 4.40 10.49 -1.63
C SER A 123 4.35 11.69 -0.68
N ASP A 124 4.02 11.46 0.59
CA ASP A 124 3.96 12.50 1.61
C ASP A 124 5.34 13.12 1.91
N ASN A 125 6.43 12.39 1.61
CA ASN A 125 7.79 12.88 1.72
C ASN A 125 8.05 14.10 0.83
N LEU A 126 7.43 14.16 -0.37
CA LEU A 126 7.62 15.28 -1.30
C LEU A 126 7.08 16.60 -0.74
N PHE A 127 6.07 16.55 0.14
CA PHE A 127 5.57 17.74 0.84
C PHE A 127 6.43 18.15 2.04
N ARG A 128 7.35 17.30 2.50
CA ARG A 128 8.23 17.56 3.64
C ARG A 128 9.63 18.03 3.25
N ILE A 129 9.94 18.11 1.95
CA ILE A 129 11.23 18.59 1.42
C ILE A 129 11.56 20.00 1.94
N GLN A 130 12.84 20.23 2.25
CA GLN A 130 13.34 21.51 2.79
C GLN A 130 13.29 22.66 1.76
N ASP A 131 13.44 22.33 0.47
CA ASP A 131 13.30 23.31 -0.61
C ASP A 131 11.85 23.78 -0.77
N VAL A 132 11.61 25.03 -0.42
CA VAL A 132 10.31 25.70 -0.51
C VAL A 132 9.84 25.81 -1.96
N LYS A 133 10.75 25.97 -2.94
CA LYS A 133 10.37 26.07 -4.35
C LYS A 133 9.81 24.75 -4.87
N LEU A 134 10.52 23.66 -4.59
CA LEU A 134 10.11 22.31 -4.99
C LEU A 134 8.79 21.91 -4.30
N ARG A 135 8.63 22.23 -3.01
CA ARG A 135 7.37 22.00 -2.29
C ARG A 135 6.19 22.74 -2.92
N LYS A 136 6.38 24.02 -3.26
CA LYS A 136 5.33 24.82 -3.92
C LYS A 136 4.93 24.21 -5.27
N ARG A 137 5.90 23.73 -6.04
CA ARG A 137 5.65 23.06 -7.34
C ARG A 137 4.73 21.85 -7.21
N TYR A 138 4.99 20.96 -6.24
CA TYR A 138 4.12 19.80 -6.01
C TYR A 138 2.73 20.16 -5.45
N VAL A 139 2.64 21.21 -4.62
CA VAL A 139 1.34 21.72 -4.17
C VAL A 139 0.54 22.26 -5.34
N THR A 140 1.14 23.09 -6.21
CA THR A 140 0.49 23.59 -7.42
C THR A 140 0.05 22.46 -8.36
N LEU A 141 0.86 21.42 -8.52
CA LEU A 141 0.52 20.24 -9.32
C LEU A 141 -0.73 19.52 -8.76
N VAL A 142 -0.80 19.32 -7.46
CA VAL A 142 -1.94 18.67 -6.79
C VAL A 142 -3.21 19.50 -6.93
N ASP A 143 -3.10 20.82 -6.77
CA ASP A 143 -4.23 21.74 -6.92
C ASP A 143 -4.75 21.74 -8.37
N SER A 144 -3.84 21.77 -9.35
CA SER A 144 -4.15 21.66 -10.78
C SER A 144 -4.92 20.37 -11.10
N VAL A 145 -4.41 19.21 -10.68
CA VAL A 145 -5.08 17.92 -10.94
C VAL A 145 -6.49 17.89 -10.33
N ARG A 146 -6.68 18.44 -9.13
CA ARG A 146 -8.00 18.52 -8.49
C ARG A 146 -8.94 19.46 -9.23
N GLU A 147 -8.45 20.59 -9.73
CA GLU A 147 -9.24 21.55 -10.51
C GLU A 147 -9.76 20.94 -11.81
N PHE A 148 -8.96 20.11 -12.48
CA PHE A 148 -9.35 19.39 -13.70
C PHE A 148 -10.10 18.06 -13.43
N GLY A 149 -10.50 17.82 -12.19
CA GLY A 149 -11.33 16.69 -11.79
C GLY A 149 -10.61 15.34 -11.74
N GLY A 150 -9.27 15.33 -11.64
CA GLY A 150 -8.49 14.12 -11.37
C GLY A 150 -8.52 13.75 -9.88
N ASP A 151 -8.38 12.46 -9.58
CA ASP A 151 -8.25 11.95 -8.21
C ASP A 151 -6.80 12.10 -7.73
N VAL A 152 -6.60 12.47 -6.46
CA VAL A 152 -5.27 12.60 -5.87
C VAL A 152 -5.13 11.67 -4.68
N LYS A 153 -4.25 10.68 -4.81
CA LYS A 153 -3.95 9.70 -3.77
C LYS A 153 -2.58 9.98 -3.17
N ILE A 154 -2.59 10.37 -1.89
CA ILE A 154 -1.38 10.62 -1.13
C ILE A 154 -0.97 9.34 -0.41
N PHE A 155 0.24 8.85 -0.69
CA PHE A 155 0.83 7.70 -0.03
C PHE A 155 1.74 8.12 1.11
N SER A 156 1.59 7.46 2.25
CA SER A 156 2.54 7.60 3.35
C SER A 156 3.83 6.87 3.00
N SER A 157 4.95 7.58 3.06
CA SER A 157 6.30 7.04 2.97
C SER A 157 6.60 5.95 4.01
N MET A 158 5.87 5.92 5.12
CA MET A 158 5.98 4.86 6.14
C MET A 158 5.22 3.58 5.77
N HIS A 159 4.43 3.61 4.70
CA HIS A 159 3.72 2.45 4.16
C HIS A 159 4.51 1.83 3.00
N VAL A 160 4.41 0.51 2.84
CA VAL A 160 5.17 -0.25 1.82
C VAL A 160 4.89 0.26 0.39
N SER A 161 3.69 0.78 0.13
CA SER A 161 3.35 1.40 -1.15
C SER A 161 4.00 2.77 -1.35
N GLY A 162 4.20 3.54 -0.28
CA GLY A 162 4.94 4.81 -0.34
C GLY A 162 6.43 4.58 -0.54
N GLU A 163 7.02 3.56 0.09
CA GLU A 163 8.43 3.19 -0.12
C GLU A 163 8.72 2.85 -1.60
N GLN A 164 7.78 2.19 -2.29
CA GLN A 164 7.91 1.88 -3.72
C GLN A 164 7.76 3.12 -4.59
N LEU A 165 6.79 3.97 -4.27
CA LEU A 165 6.61 5.22 -5.00
C LEU A 165 7.84 6.10 -4.84
N ASP A 166 8.45 6.16 -3.65
CA ASP A 166 9.70 6.88 -3.39
C ASP A 166 10.88 6.32 -4.20
N GLN A 167 10.94 5.00 -4.44
CA GLN A 167 11.93 4.40 -5.35
C GLN A 167 11.72 4.83 -6.81
N LEU A 168 10.47 5.09 -7.20
CA LEU A 168 10.07 5.62 -8.50
C LEU A 168 9.91 7.15 -8.46
N THR A 169 10.86 7.86 -7.84
CA THR A 169 10.93 9.34 -7.72
C THR A 169 9.91 10.03 -6.80
N GLY A 170 8.94 9.30 -6.25
CA GLY A 170 7.94 9.79 -5.31
C GLY A 170 6.66 10.35 -5.95
N VAL A 171 6.60 10.41 -7.29
CA VAL A 171 5.46 10.96 -8.05
C VAL A 171 5.16 10.11 -9.28
N ALA A 172 3.88 9.77 -9.46
CA ALA A 172 3.39 9.04 -10.62
C ALA A 172 1.96 9.47 -10.97
N ALA A 173 1.55 9.28 -12.22
CA ALA A 173 0.22 9.60 -12.70
C ALA A 173 -0.32 8.50 -13.60
N ILE A 174 -1.62 8.24 -13.46
CA ILE A 174 -2.41 7.41 -14.36
C ILE A 174 -3.18 8.35 -15.27
N LEU A 175 -3.05 8.17 -16.58
CA LEU A 175 -3.65 9.01 -17.60
C LEU A 175 -4.99 8.45 -18.09
N ARG A 176 -5.88 9.35 -18.49
CA ARG A 176 -7.19 9.05 -19.11
C ARG A 176 -7.03 8.52 -20.54
N PHE A 177 -6.00 8.98 -21.24
CA PHE A 177 -5.67 8.61 -22.61
C PHE A 177 -4.15 8.43 -22.76
N PRO A 178 -3.69 7.52 -23.63
CA PRO A 178 -2.26 7.32 -23.88
C PRO A 178 -1.66 8.59 -24.52
N MET A 179 -0.44 8.94 -24.11
CA MET A 179 0.26 10.14 -24.58
C MET A 179 1.65 9.75 -25.12
N PRO A 180 1.76 9.43 -26.42
CA PRO A 180 3.01 8.90 -27.00
C PRO A 180 4.17 9.90 -26.97
N GLU A 181 3.89 11.21 -26.90
CA GLU A 181 4.90 12.26 -26.74
C GLU A 181 5.68 12.16 -25.41
N LEU A 182 5.16 11.45 -24.42
CA LEU A 182 5.87 11.18 -23.15
C LEU A 182 6.73 9.91 -23.22
N GLU A 183 6.43 8.99 -24.14
CA GLU A 183 7.20 7.75 -24.34
C GLU A 183 8.51 8.05 -25.10
N GLU A 184 8.48 9.02 -26.02
CA GLU A 184 9.67 9.45 -26.78
C GLU A 184 10.76 10.08 -25.89
N ASP A 185 10.39 10.75 -24.78
CA ASP A 185 11.36 11.31 -23.82
C ASP A 185 12.08 10.24 -22.99
N ASP A 186 11.44 9.08 -22.76
CA ASP A 186 12.04 7.96 -22.01
C ASP A 186 13.11 7.26 -22.86
N GLU A 187 12.91 7.13 -24.17
CA GLU A 187 13.91 6.53 -25.10
C GLU A 187 15.17 7.39 -25.26
N GLU A 188 15.06 8.73 -25.26
CA GLU A 188 16.23 9.62 -25.32
C GLU A 188 17.04 9.61 -24.00
N SER A 189 16.39 9.36 -22.87
CA SER A 189 17.01 9.34 -21.53
C SER A 189 17.88 8.09 -21.30
N ASP A 190 17.52 6.97 -21.92
CA ASP A 190 18.29 5.72 -21.84
C ASP A 190 19.53 5.71 -22.76
N GLU A 191 19.54 6.50 -23.84
CA GLU A 191 20.71 6.63 -24.72
C GLU A 191 21.85 7.47 -24.12
N GLU A 192 21.57 8.41 -23.20
CA GLU A 192 22.61 9.24 -22.56
C GLU A 192 23.34 8.55 -21.39
N ASN A 193 22.73 7.56 -20.72
CA ASN A 193 23.37 6.81 -19.63
C ASN A 193 24.17 5.57 -20.10
N GLY A 194 24.22 5.33 -21.41
CA GLY A 194 24.89 4.19 -22.05
C GLY A 194 26.22 4.48 -22.74
N LYS A 195 26.85 5.64 -22.50
CA LYS A 195 28.18 5.99 -23.05
C LYS A 195 29.24 6.22 -21.98
#